data_AF-A0A1G2YF15-F1
#
_entry.id   AF-A0A1G2YF15-F1
#
_cell.length_a   1.000
_cell.length_b   1.000
_cell.length_c   1.000
_cell.angle_alpha   90.00
_cell.angle_beta   90.00
_cell.angle_gamma   90.00
#
_symmetry.space_group_name_H-M   'P 1'
#
loop_
_entity.id
_entity.type
_entity.pdbx_description
1 polymer ?
#
loop_
_entity_poly.entity_id
_entity_poly.type
_entity_poly.pdbx_seq_one_letter_code
_entity_poly.pdbx_strand_id
1 'polypeptide(L)'
;MDCFYLAGIDAVLATQTAAITARSLGIDYLITNGIHRGDMDRVWKLLDLPTKHCFPLIAMVLGYPTEEPAFKKGRLDGPGIIHYDKYHRLTKDETEDMVRQYDDPTRHLALEGWKPGQPPRYLDWVFTKWWPAPKPTEQETQILRFLKRSGFVEAQKA
;
A
#
# COMPACT_ATOMS: atom_id res chain seq x y z
N MET A 1 -1.38 21.78 0.91
CA MET A 1 -0.91 20.41 0.55
C MET A 1 -0.01 19.82 1.63
N ASP A 2 0.84 20.64 2.27
CA ASP A 2 1.84 20.22 3.28
C ASP A 2 1.26 19.49 4.51
N CYS A 3 0.10 19.91 5.02
CA CYS A 3 -0.52 19.29 6.20
C CYS A 3 -0.95 17.84 5.96
N PHE A 4 -1.33 17.47 4.73
CA PHE A 4 -1.72 16.08 4.41
C PHE A 4 -0.54 15.11 4.52
N TYR A 5 0.62 15.51 4.00
CA TYR A 5 1.82 14.67 4.06
C TYR A 5 2.28 14.47 5.51
N LEU A 6 2.32 15.55 6.30
CA LEU A 6 2.69 15.47 7.71
C LEU A 6 1.75 14.55 8.50
N ALA A 7 0.44 14.80 8.42
CA ALA A 7 -0.55 13.97 9.10
C ALA A 7 -0.54 12.51 8.62
N GLY A 8 -0.27 12.30 7.33
CA GLY A 8 -0.14 10.97 6.75
C GLY A 8 1.06 10.20 7.27
N ILE A 9 2.22 10.86 7.37
CA ILE A 9 3.46 10.27 7.91
C ILE A 9 3.25 9.90 9.39
N ASP A 10 2.70 10.80 10.20
CA ASP A 10 2.45 10.54 11.62
C ASP A 10 1.52 9.33 11.82
N ALA A 11 0.44 9.24 11.04
CA ALA A 11 -0.48 8.12 11.10
C ALA A 11 0.18 6.79 10.70
N VAL A 12 1.04 6.78 9.67
CA VAL A 12 1.77 5.57 9.24
C VAL A 12 2.81 5.15 10.28
N LEU A 13 3.55 6.09 10.88
CA LEU A 13 4.51 5.81 11.94
C LEU A 13 3.83 5.25 13.20
N ALA A 14 2.69 5.83 13.58
CA ALA A 14 1.88 5.34 14.69
C ALA A 14 1.37 3.91 14.40
N THR A 15 0.88 3.66 13.18
CA THR A 15 0.40 2.33 12.75
C THR A 15 1.52 1.30 12.82
N GLN A 16 2.70 1.61 12.28
CA GLN A 16 3.84 0.68 12.30
C GLN A 16 4.36 0.42 13.72
N THR A 17 4.38 1.44 14.58
CA THR A 17 4.75 1.30 15.99
C THR A 17 3.79 0.39 16.73
N ALA A 18 2.48 0.57 16.51
CA ALA A 18 1.45 -0.29 17.08
C ALA A 18 1.58 -1.73 16.58
N ALA A 19 1.88 -1.94 15.30
CA ALA A 19 2.10 -3.25 14.70
C ALA A 19 3.30 -4.00 15.31
N ILE A 20 4.44 -3.31 15.49
CA ILE A 20 5.64 -3.88 16.16
C ILE A 20 5.32 -4.24 17.61
N THR A 21 4.62 -3.37 18.33
CA THR A 21 4.23 -3.59 19.73
C THR A 21 3.24 -4.73 19.87
N ALA A 22 2.25 -4.82 18.98
CA ALA A 22 1.32 -5.94 18.97
C ALA A 22 2.07 -7.27 18.83
N ARG A 23 2.99 -7.38 17.85
CA ARG A 23 3.78 -8.60 17.65
C ARG A 23 4.67 -8.94 18.83
N SER A 24 5.23 -7.94 19.54
CA SER A 24 6.04 -8.22 20.74
C SER A 24 5.21 -8.74 21.91
N LEU A 25 3.90 -8.46 21.92
CA LEU A 25 2.92 -8.98 22.88
C LEU A 25 2.26 -10.30 22.43
N GLY A 26 2.68 -10.88 21.30
CA GLY A 26 2.07 -12.10 20.76
C GLY A 26 0.73 -11.87 20.04
N ILE A 27 0.43 -10.63 19.65
CA ILE A 27 -0.76 -10.24 18.88
C ILE A 27 -0.35 -10.02 17.42
N ASP A 28 -1.06 -10.65 16.49
CA ASP A 28 -0.88 -10.45 15.06
C ASP A 28 -1.66 -9.26 14.53
N TYR A 29 -1.21 -8.77 13.38
CA TYR A 29 -1.80 -7.61 12.74
C TYR A 29 -1.95 -7.77 11.22
N LEU A 30 -2.93 -7.06 10.67
CA LEU A 30 -3.05 -6.81 9.24
C LEU A 30 -3.31 -5.32 9.01
N ILE A 31 -2.34 -4.65 8.38
CA ILE A 31 -2.52 -3.29 7.90
C ILE A 31 -3.20 -3.35 6.54
N THR A 32 -4.32 -2.65 6.37
CA THR A 32 -5.14 -2.72 5.16
C THR A 32 -5.68 -1.36 4.73
N ASN A 33 -5.75 -1.19 3.40
CA ASN A 33 -6.44 -0.08 2.76
C ASN A 33 -7.90 -0.41 2.42
N GLY A 34 -8.45 -1.50 2.97
CA GLY A 34 -9.80 -1.97 2.71
C GLY A 34 -10.90 -0.94 2.98
N ILE A 35 -10.68 -0.01 3.90
CA ILE A 35 -11.60 1.11 4.17
C ILE A 35 -11.81 2.03 2.96
N HIS A 36 -10.90 2.00 1.98
CA HIS A 36 -10.98 2.75 0.73
C HIS A 36 -11.67 1.99 -0.40
N ARG A 37 -11.92 0.69 -0.19
CA ARG A 37 -12.53 -0.21 -1.19
C ARG A 37 -14.02 -0.34 -0.90
N GLY A 38 -14.80 0.65 -1.32
CA GLY A 38 -16.25 0.68 -1.11
C GLY A 38 -16.75 2.07 -0.75
N ASP A 39 -17.82 2.15 0.06
CA ASP A 39 -18.31 3.41 0.59
C ASP A 39 -17.39 3.94 1.70
N MET A 40 -16.47 4.83 1.35
CA MET A 40 -15.56 5.46 2.33
C MET A 40 -16.29 6.35 3.33
N ASP A 41 -17.45 6.92 2.96
CA ASP A 41 -18.21 7.80 3.83
C ASP A 41 -18.77 7.06 5.04
N ARG A 42 -18.98 5.75 4.90
CA ARG A 42 -19.43 4.86 5.97
C ARG A 42 -18.55 4.94 7.22
N VAL A 43 -17.23 5.11 7.07
CA VAL A 43 -16.31 5.17 8.23
C VAL A 43 -16.57 6.42 9.07
N TRP A 44 -16.79 7.57 8.42
CA TRP A 44 -17.15 8.80 9.14
C TRP A 44 -18.47 8.64 9.90
N LYS A 45 -19.48 8.05 9.25
CA LYS A 45 -20.81 7.85 9.87
C LYS A 45 -20.78 6.88 11.04
N LEU A 46 -20.09 5.75 10.89
CA LEU A 46 -20.03 4.71 11.92
C LEU A 46 -19.29 5.16 13.18
N LEU A 47 -18.26 5.98 13.02
CA LEU A 47 -17.38 6.43 14.10
C LEU A 47 -17.64 7.89 14.51
N ASP A 48 -18.69 8.51 13.97
CA ASP A 48 -19.05 9.91 14.17
C ASP A 48 -17.85 10.88 14.04
N LEU A 49 -17.06 10.69 12.98
CA LEU A 49 -15.82 11.45 12.78
C LEU A 49 -16.12 12.85 12.21
N PRO A 50 -15.32 13.86 12.60
CA PRO A 50 -15.38 15.17 11.97
C PRO A 50 -15.18 15.08 10.45
N THR A 51 -16.04 15.78 9.70
CA THR A 51 -15.93 15.82 8.23
C THR A 51 -14.83 16.75 7.72
N LYS A 52 -14.24 17.55 8.63
CA LYS A 52 -13.13 18.48 8.39
C LYS A 52 -11.93 18.08 9.25
N HIS A 53 -10.73 18.21 8.69
CA HIS A 53 -9.45 17.94 9.36
C HIS A 53 -9.27 16.52 9.92
N CYS A 54 -10.17 15.59 9.58
CA CYS A 54 -10.06 14.17 9.92
C CYS A 54 -10.29 13.33 8.66
N PHE A 55 -9.32 12.49 8.32
CA PHE A 55 -9.38 11.58 7.17
C PHE A 55 -8.95 10.18 7.61
N PRO A 56 -9.84 9.17 7.56
CA PRO A 56 -9.50 7.78 7.83
C PRO A 56 -8.48 7.28 6.81
N LEU A 57 -7.20 7.23 7.19
CA LEU A 57 -6.10 6.97 6.26
C LEU A 57 -5.86 5.48 6.03
N ILE A 58 -5.83 4.67 7.09
CA ILE A 58 -5.49 3.26 7.03
C ILE A 58 -6.18 2.53 8.18
N ALA A 59 -6.49 1.26 7.98
CA ALA A 59 -7.03 0.41 9.03
C ALA A 59 -5.99 -0.65 9.44
N MET A 60 -5.99 -0.98 10.72
CA MET A 60 -5.20 -2.08 11.27
C MET A 60 -6.16 -3.03 11.98
N VAL A 61 -6.10 -4.30 11.61
CA VAL A 61 -6.77 -5.40 12.32
C VAL A 61 -5.75 -6.00 13.27
N LEU A 62 -6.18 -6.31 14.51
CA LEU A 62 -5.38 -7.01 15.51
C LEU A 62 -6.10 -8.29 15.92
N GLY A 63 -5.35 -9.36 16.17
CA GLY A 63 -5.94 -10.63 16.60
C GLY A 63 -4.89 -11.70 16.84
N TYR A 64 -5.36 -12.90 17.19
CA TYR A 64 -4.49 -14.08 17.32
C TYR A 64 -4.70 -14.97 16.10
N PRO A 65 -3.61 -15.43 15.43
CA PRO A 65 -3.74 -16.25 14.25
C PRO A 65 -4.32 -17.62 14.61
N THR A 66 -5.32 -18.08 13.86
CA THR A 66 -5.77 -19.48 13.94
C THR A 66 -4.80 -20.42 13.21
N GLU A 67 -4.12 -19.89 12.19
CA GLU A 67 -3.12 -20.58 11.38
C GLU A 67 -1.96 -19.62 11.12
N GLU A 68 -0.73 -20.11 11.27
CA GLU A 68 0.48 -19.36 10.93
C GLU A 68 0.73 -19.44 9.41
N PRO A 69 1.23 -18.37 8.77
CA PRO A 69 1.63 -18.42 7.37
C PRO A 69 2.69 -19.49 7.14
N ALA A 70 2.54 -20.29 6.07
CA ALA A 70 3.47 -21.36 5.73
C ALA A 70 4.93 -20.89 5.52
N PHE A 71 5.11 -19.62 5.18
CA PHE A 71 6.41 -18.99 5.01
C PHE A 71 6.34 -17.49 5.35
N LYS A 72 7.49 -16.93 5.73
CA LYS A 72 7.65 -15.48 5.84
C LYS A 72 7.69 -14.86 4.44
N LYS A 73 6.93 -13.80 4.23
CA LYS A 73 6.92 -13.08 2.95
C LYS A 73 8.31 -12.52 2.66
N GLY A 74 8.87 -12.84 1.49
CA GLY A 74 10.17 -12.33 1.07
C GLY A 74 10.21 -10.82 0.91
N ARG A 75 11.42 -10.26 0.86
CA ARG A 75 11.68 -8.88 0.44
C ARG A 75 12.70 -8.91 -0.69
N LEU A 76 12.55 -7.97 -1.62
CA LEU A 76 13.53 -7.78 -2.68
C LEU A 76 14.89 -7.47 -2.03
N ASP A 77 15.97 -7.95 -2.64
CA ASP A 77 17.32 -7.54 -2.32
C ASP A 77 18.05 -7.08 -3.59
N GLY A 78 19.13 -6.34 -3.41
CA GLY A 78 19.95 -5.84 -4.52
C GLY A 78 19.73 -4.36 -4.88
N PRO A 79 20.19 -3.95 -6.07
CA PRO A 79 20.19 -2.54 -6.47
C PRO A 79 18.75 -2.02 -6.63
N GLY A 80 18.51 -0.79 -6.16
CA GLY A 80 17.19 -0.12 -6.26
C GLY A 80 16.40 0.01 -4.95
N ILE A 81 16.91 -0.57 -3.85
CA ILE A 81 16.34 -0.38 -2.50
C ILE A 81 17.15 0.66 -1.74
N ILE A 82 18.46 0.43 -1.64
CA ILE A 82 19.41 1.33 -1.01
C ILE A 82 20.20 2.03 -2.11
N HIS A 83 20.28 3.35 -2.02
CA HIS A 83 21.04 4.19 -2.94
C HIS A 83 22.09 4.96 -2.13
N TYR A 84 23.31 5.01 -2.63
CA TYR A 84 24.41 5.75 -2.02
C TYR A 84 24.59 7.07 -2.75
N ASP A 85 24.64 8.17 -2.01
CA ASP A 85 24.80 9.57 -2.44
C ASP A 85 23.69 10.13 -3.35
N LYS A 86 23.40 9.44 -4.46
CA LYS A 86 22.40 9.84 -5.46
C LYS A 86 21.55 8.65 -5.86
N TYR A 87 20.38 8.95 -6.44
CA TYR A 87 19.52 7.93 -7.00
C TYR A 87 20.25 7.13 -8.09
N HIS A 88 20.38 5.82 -7.88
CA HIS A 88 20.93 4.89 -8.85
C HIS A 88 19.81 4.42 -9.78
N ARG A 89 19.84 4.89 -11.04
CA ARG A 89 18.93 4.40 -12.06
C ARG A 89 19.41 3.02 -12.50
N LEU A 90 18.55 2.03 -12.35
CA LEU A 90 18.85 0.64 -12.73
C LEU A 90 19.25 0.53 -14.19
N THR A 91 20.29 -0.26 -14.43
CA THR A 91 20.66 -0.74 -15.76
C THR A 91 19.66 -1.79 -16.24
N LYS A 92 19.73 -2.12 -17.54
CA LYS A 92 18.89 -3.17 -18.12
C LYS A 92 19.12 -4.53 -17.43
N ASP A 93 20.37 -4.86 -17.12
CA ASP A 93 20.73 -6.13 -16.51
C ASP A 93 20.26 -6.23 -15.05
N GLU A 94 20.41 -5.15 -14.26
CA GLU A 94 19.87 -5.07 -12.90
C GLU A 94 18.34 -5.13 -12.88
N THR A 95 17.69 -4.50 -13.86
CA THR A 95 16.23 -4.58 -14.00
C THR A 95 15.80 -6.01 -14.32
N GLU A 96 16.47 -6.69 -15.25
CA GLU A 96 16.18 -8.08 -15.60
C GLU A 96 16.41 -9.02 -14.40
N ASP A 97 17.46 -8.76 -13.60
CA ASP A 97 17.69 -9.50 -12.37
C ASP A 97 16.55 -9.33 -11.36
N MET A 98 16.10 -8.10 -11.14
CA MET A 98 14.95 -7.81 -10.28
C MET A 98 13.70 -8.57 -10.75
N VAL A 99 13.42 -8.62 -12.05
CA VAL A 99 12.30 -9.40 -12.59
C VAL A 99 12.49 -10.90 -12.31
N ARG A 100 13.69 -11.45 -12.52
CA ARG A 100 13.99 -12.85 -12.22
C ARG A 100 13.77 -13.18 -10.74
N GLN A 101 14.15 -12.30 -9.82
CA GLN A 101 13.91 -12.51 -8.40
C GLN A 101 12.42 -12.61 -8.06
N TYR A 102 11.59 -11.75 -8.65
CA TYR A 102 10.14 -11.79 -8.46
C TYR A 102 9.49 -13.08 -8.97
N ASP A 103 10.02 -13.61 -10.08
CA ASP A 103 9.52 -14.83 -10.69
C ASP A 103 10.00 -16.10 -9.98
N ASP A 104 11.01 -16.00 -9.11
CA ASP A 104 11.49 -17.11 -8.30
C ASP A 104 10.51 -17.42 -7.14
N PRO A 105 9.80 -18.56 -7.20
CA PRO A 105 8.81 -18.90 -6.17
C PRO A 105 9.45 -19.18 -4.80
N THR A 106 10.73 -19.54 -4.75
CA THR A 106 11.45 -19.82 -3.50
C THR A 106 11.73 -18.56 -2.69
N ARG A 107 11.73 -17.40 -3.35
CA ARG A 107 11.91 -16.09 -2.70
C ARG A 107 10.63 -15.55 -2.11
N HIS A 108 9.49 -16.16 -2.40
CA HIS A 108 8.18 -15.78 -1.84
C HIS A 108 7.82 -14.29 -2.03
N LEU A 109 8.28 -13.66 -3.12
CA LEU A 109 8.04 -12.23 -3.40
C LEU A 109 6.67 -11.98 -4.04
N ALA A 110 6.24 -12.83 -4.97
CA ALA A 110 5.01 -12.67 -5.74
C ALA A 110 3.74 -12.64 -4.86
N LEU A 111 2.83 -11.70 -5.08
CA LEU A 111 1.51 -11.68 -4.43
C LEU A 111 0.73 -12.97 -4.69
N GLU A 112 -0.11 -13.33 -3.72
CA GLU A 112 -1.06 -14.44 -3.86
C GLU A 112 -2.04 -14.13 -5.02
N GLY A 113 -2.28 -15.13 -5.87
CA GLY A 113 -3.16 -15.01 -7.04
C GLY A 113 -2.45 -14.96 -8.39
N TRP A 114 -1.14 -14.68 -8.43
CA TRP A 114 -0.36 -14.95 -9.64
C TRP A 114 -0.12 -16.46 -9.77
N LYS A 115 -0.40 -17.00 -10.96
CA LYS A 115 -0.12 -18.40 -11.30
C LYS A 115 0.85 -18.42 -12.48
N PRO A 116 1.90 -19.27 -12.45
CA PRO A 116 2.77 -19.45 -13.59
C PRO A 116 1.94 -19.82 -14.81
N GLY A 117 2.01 -19.01 -15.87
CA GLY A 117 1.34 -19.31 -17.13
C GLY A 117 0.72 -18.12 -17.84
N GLN A 118 0.00 -17.22 -17.16
CA GLN A 118 -0.63 -16.06 -17.83
C GLN A 118 -0.90 -14.88 -16.89
N PRO A 119 -0.17 -13.75 -17.05
CA PRO A 119 1.01 -13.53 -17.89
C PRO A 119 2.27 -14.24 -17.34
N PRO A 120 3.29 -14.46 -18.19
CA PRO A 120 4.43 -15.34 -17.89
C PRO A 120 5.35 -14.82 -16.80
N ARG A 121 5.49 -13.50 -16.65
CA ARG A 121 6.28 -12.86 -15.60
C ARG A 121 5.34 -12.28 -14.54
N TYR A 122 5.75 -12.32 -13.27
CA TYR A 122 4.97 -11.78 -12.17
C TYR A 122 4.71 -10.28 -12.31
N LEU A 123 5.73 -9.49 -12.65
CA LEU A 123 5.58 -8.04 -12.78
C LEU A 123 4.67 -7.64 -13.96
N ASP A 124 4.65 -8.44 -15.04
CA ASP A 124 3.67 -8.25 -16.11
C ASP A 124 2.24 -8.42 -15.57
N TRP A 125 2.01 -9.42 -14.71
CA TRP A 125 0.71 -9.62 -14.07
C TRP A 125 0.35 -8.44 -13.16
N VAL A 126 1.32 -7.96 -12.38
CA VAL A 126 1.10 -6.80 -11.50
C VAL A 126 0.67 -5.59 -12.33
N PHE A 127 1.40 -5.22 -13.36
CA PHE A 127 1.13 -3.99 -14.11
C PHE A 127 0.00 -4.10 -15.14
N THR A 128 -0.42 -5.31 -15.53
CA THR A 128 -1.50 -5.49 -16.52
C THR A 128 -2.83 -5.93 -15.90
N LYS A 129 -2.81 -6.61 -14.75
CA LYS A 129 -4.01 -7.17 -14.12
C LYS A 129 -4.28 -6.60 -12.74
N TRP A 130 -3.28 -6.60 -11.85
CA TRP A 130 -3.48 -6.22 -10.45
C TRP A 130 -3.54 -4.70 -10.25
N TRP A 131 -2.61 -3.99 -10.88
CA TRP A 131 -2.47 -2.55 -10.86
C TRP A 131 -2.32 -2.04 -12.30
N PRO A 132 -3.39 -2.15 -13.12
CA PRO A 132 -3.37 -1.56 -14.45
C PRO A 132 -3.15 -0.06 -14.33
N ALA A 133 -2.38 0.51 -15.25
CA ALA A 133 -2.23 1.96 -15.33
C ALA A 133 -3.63 2.60 -15.35
N PRO A 134 -3.91 3.56 -14.45
CA PRO A 134 -5.21 4.21 -14.41
C PRO A 134 -5.47 4.87 -15.76
N LYS A 135 -6.65 4.62 -16.34
CA LYS A 135 -7.06 5.37 -17.52
C LYS A 135 -7.22 6.84 -17.11
N PRO A 136 -6.66 7.80 -17.87
CA PRO A 136 -6.92 9.21 -17.64
C PRO A 136 -8.44 9.41 -17.60
N THR A 137 -8.93 9.95 -16.49
CA THR A 137 -10.34 10.26 -16.29
C THR A 137 -10.45 11.72 -15.87
N GLU A 138 -11.41 12.42 -16.45
CA GLU A 138 -11.78 13.77 -16.03
C GLU A 138 -12.62 13.74 -14.75
N GLN A 139 -13.12 12.56 -14.36
CA GLN A 139 -13.93 12.40 -13.16
C GLN A 139 -13.05 12.33 -11.92
N GLU A 140 -13.41 13.14 -10.93
CA GLU A 140 -12.79 13.14 -9.62
C GLU A 140 -12.94 11.77 -8.92
N THR A 141 -11.81 11.21 -8.47
CA THR A 141 -11.82 9.97 -7.70
C THR A 141 -12.43 10.19 -6.32
N GLN A 142 -13.01 9.13 -5.75
CA GLN A 142 -13.60 9.17 -4.42
C GLN A 142 -12.60 9.66 -3.35
N ILE A 143 -11.34 9.21 -3.42
CA ILE A 143 -10.28 9.65 -2.51
C ILE A 143 -10.03 11.16 -2.67
N LEU A 144 -9.88 11.66 -3.90
CA LEU A 144 -9.65 13.09 -4.14
C LEU A 144 -10.81 13.94 -3.62
N ARG A 145 -12.05 13.50 -3.86
CA ARG A 145 -13.26 14.15 -3.33
C ARG A 145 -13.23 14.24 -1.81
N PHE A 146 -12.92 13.15 -1.13
CA PHE A 146 -12.90 13.13 0.35
C PHE A 146 -11.71 13.88 0.95
N LEU A 147 -10.57 13.93 0.27
CA LEU A 147 -9.44 14.77 0.65
C LEU A 147 -9.80 16.26 0.57
N LYS A 148 -10.49 16.69 -0.50
CA LYS A 148 -11.03 18.06 -0.61
C LYS A 148 -12.08 18.35 0.45
N ARG A 149 -13.04 17.43 0.66
CA ARG A 149 -14.07 17.57 1.71
C ARG A 149 -13.43 17.80 3.07
N SER A 150 -12.42 17.01 3.39
CA SER A 150 -11.71 17.04 4.68
C SER A 150 -10.76 18.23 4.81
N GLY A 151 -10.54 19.01 3.75
CA GLY A 151 -9.68 20.20 3.76
C GLY A 151 -8.19 19.91 3.67
N PHE A 152 -7.79 18.70 3.27
CA PHE A 152 -6.38 18.30 3.13
C PHE A 152 -5.79 18.66 1.76
N VAL A 153 -6.64 18.78 0.75
CA VAL A 153 -6.28 19.22 -0.60
C VAL A 153 -7.18 20.40 -0.97
N GLU A 154 -6.59 21.42 -1.59
CA GLU A 154 -7.34 22.57 -2.07
C GLU A 154 -8.38 22.13 -3.11
N ALA A 155 -9.58 22.72 -3.05
CA ALA A 155 -10.49 22.63 -4.17
C ALA A 155 -9.82 23.35 -5.35
N GLN A 156 -9.52 22.62 -6.43
CA GLN A 156 -9.11 23.27 -7.69
C GLN A 156 -10.13 24.37 -7.99
N LYS A 157 -9.65 25.62 -8.10
CA LYS A 157 -10.48 26.69 -8.64
C LYS A 157 -10.84 26.28 -10.07
N ALA A 158 -12.15 26.22 -10.33
CA ALA A 158 -12.69 26.05 -11.66
C ALA A 158 -12.27 27.23 -12.55
#